data_AF-A0A2D9H3G4-F1
#
_entry.id   AF-A0A2D9H3G4-F1
#
_cell.length_a   1.000
_cell.length_b   1.000
_cell.length_c   1.000
_cell.angle_alpha   90.00
_cell.angle_beta   90.00
_cell.angle_gamma   90.00
#
_symmetry.space_group_name_H-M   'P 1'
#
loop_
_entity.id
_entity.type
_entity.pdbx_description
1 polymer ?
#
loop_
_entity_poly.entity_id
_entity_poly.type
_entity_poly.pdbx_seq_one_letter_code
_entity_poly.pdbx_strand_id
1 'polypeptide(L)' 'MSIVPVLPSHAARDELPKALRRFRAEGASAEPVIFGAHRRPEAVMIPFDLYSQLLPAIERLAVERETEQLAARSE' A
#
# COMPACT_ATOMS: atom_id res chain seq x y z
N MET A 1 -11.50 -13.97 3.90
CA MET A 1 -10.40 -13.02 3.62
C MET A 1 -9.29 -13.33 4.62
N SER A 2 -8.20 -13.97 4.17
CA SER A 2 -7.09 -14.31 5.07
C SER A 2 -6.44 -13.02 5.56
N ILE A 3 -6.10 -12.96 6.85
CA ILE A 3 -5.50 -11.79 7.47
C ILE A 3 -4.04 -11.75 7.00
N VAL A 4 -3.70 -10.83 6.10
CA VAL A 4 -2.30 -10.66 5.65
C VAL A 4 -1.46 -10.27 6.87
N PRO A 5 -0.39 -11.02 7.20
CA PRO A 5 0.40 -10.75 8.39
C PRO A 5 1.12 -9.39 8.30
N VAL A 6 1.12 -8.65 9.40
CA VAL A 6 1.90 -7.40 9.54
C VAL A 6 3.31 -7.76 10.01
N LEU A 7 4.30 -7.52 9.16
CA LEU A 7 5.70 -7.72 9.48
C LEU A 7 6.26 -6.55 10.30
N PRO A 8 7.17 -6.81 11.26
CA PRO A 8 8.01 -5.77 11.81
C PRO A 8 8.82 -5.09 10.70
N SER A 9 9.02 -3.77 10.79
CA SER A 9 9.72 -2.99 9.74
C SER A 9 11.12 -3.53 9.40
N HIS A 10 11.83 -4.13 10.36
CA HIS A 10 13.13 -4.75 10.12
C HIS A 10 13.03 -6.04 9.30
N ALA A 11 11.97 -6.84 9.50
CA ALA A 11 11.74 -8.10 8.79
C ALA A 11 11.25 -7.88 7.35
N ALA A 12 10.68 -6.70 7.06
CA ALA A 12 10.24 -6.36 5.70
C ALA A 12 11.40 -6.37 4.68
N ARG A 13 12.64 -6.07 5.12
CA ARG A 13 13.83 -6.11 4.25
C ARG A 13 14.15 -7.52 3.76
N ASP A 14 14.02 -8.50 4.64
CA ASP A 14 14.29 -9.91 4.32
C ASP A 14 13.19 -10.51 3.43
N GLU A 15 11.98 -9.95 3.47
CA GLU A 15 10.86 -10.36 2.64
C GLU A 15 10.85 -9.72 1.25
N LEU A 16 11.62 -8.65 1.03
CA LEU A 16 11.66 -7.92 -0.25
C LEU A 16 11.95 -8.82 -1.46
N PRO A 17 13.01 -9.67 -1.46
CA PRO A 17 13.32 -10.51 -2.62
C PRO A 17 12.24 -11.57 -2.90
N LYS A 18 11.61 -12.11 -1.85
CA LYS A 18 10.54 -13.10 -1.96
C LYS A 18 9.28 -12.48 -2.53
N ALA A 19 8.91 -11.30 -2.05
CA ALA A 19 7.78 -10.53 -2.53
C ALA A 19 7.95 -10.15 -4.01
N LEU A 20 9.13 -9.66 -4.42
CA LEU A 20 9.39 -9.32 -5.82
C LEU A 20 9.30 -10.54 -6.75
N ARG A 21 9.77 -11.72 -6.29
CA ARG A 21 9.60 -12.97 -7.04
C ARG A 21 8.11 -13.33 -7.19
N ARG A 22 7.33 -13.19 -6.12
CA ARG A 22 5.89 -13.44 -6.12
C ARG A 22 5.16 -12.47 -7.05
N PHE A 23 5.44 -11.17 -6.96
CA PHE A 23 4.84 -10.15 -7.82
C PHE A 23 5.11 -10.39 -9.30
N ARG A 24 6.31 -10.87 -9.65
CA ARG A 24 6.64 -11.25 -11.03
C ARG A 24 5.85 -12.46 -11.53
N ALA A 25 5.57 -13.42 -10.66
CA ALA A 25 4.85 -14.65 -11.02
C ALA A 25 3.33 -14.46 -11.08
N GLU A 26 2.78 -13.66 -10.17
CA GLU A 26 1.34 -13.55 -9.91
C GLU A 26 0.74 -12.20 -10.37
N GLY A 27 1.57 -11.24 -10.77
CA GLY A 27 1.15 -9.93 -11.24
C GLY A 27 0.28 -9.19 -10.21
N ALA A 28 -0.80 -8.55 -10.67
CA ALA A 28 -1.71 -7.78 -9.84
C ALA A 28 -2.47 -8.61 -8.77
N SER A 29 -2.51 -9.93 -8.92
CA SER A 29 -3.18 -10.84 -7.96
C SER A 29 -2.30 -11.27 -6.79
N ALA A 30 -1.02 -10.91 -6.81
CA ALA A 30 -0.07 -11.34 -5.80
C ALA A 30 -0.40 -10.80 -4.40
N GLU A 31 -0.20 -11.63 -3.37
CA GLU A 31 -0.44 -11.20 -1.99
C GLU A 31 0.46 -10.02 -1.57
N PRO A 32 -0.11 -8.96 -0.97
CA PRO A 32 0.64 -7.80 -0.54
C PRO A 32 1.53 -8.11 0.67
N VAL A 33 2.54 -7.27 0.91
CA VAL A 33 3.33 -7.31 2.14
C VAL A 33 2.97 -6.10 2.97
N ILE A 34 2.46 -6.31 4.19
CA ILE A 34 2.11 -5.24 5.13
C ILE A 34 3.18 -5.21 6.22
N PHE A 35 3.64 -4.02 6.61
CA PHE A 35 4.65 -3.87 7.65
C PHE A 35 4.46 -2.61 8.50
N GLY A 36 5.02 -2.62 9.70
CA GLY A 36 5.03 -1.49 10.62
C GLY A 36 5.50 -1.82 12.04
N ALA A 37 5.59 -0.81 12.90
CA ALA A 37 5.99 -0.95 14.30
C ALA A 37 4.90 -1.61 15.16
N HIS A 38 5.29 -2.38 16.19
CA HIS A 38 4.37 -2.98 17.16
C HIS A 38 3.17 -3.74 16.55
N ARG A 39 3.36 -4.40 15.39
CA ARG A 39 2.29 -5.10 14.63
C ARG A 39 1.15 -4.19 14.15
N ARG A 40 1.36 -2.87 14.15
CA ARG A 40 0.45 -1.91 13.54
C ARG A 40 0.77 -1.78 12.04
N PRO A 41 -0.22 -1.88 11.14
CA PRO A 41 -0.02 -1.58 9.73
C PRO A 41 0.39 -0.11 9.57
N GLU A 42 1.55 0.13 8.96
CA GLU A 42 2.04 1.49 8.64
C GLU A 42 2.29 1.66 7.14
N ALA A 43 2.70 0.59 6.46
CA ALA A 43 2.94 0.59 5.03
C ALA A 43 2.56 -0.75 4.40
N VAL A 44 2.31 -0.70 3.10
CA VAL A 44 2.04 -1.86 2.26
C VAL A 44 2.91 -1.81 1.01
N MET A 45 3.43 -2.95 0.61
CA MET A 45 4.07 -3.15 -0.67
C MET A 45 3.18 -4.03 -1.54
N ILE A 46 2.89 -3.54 -2.75
CA ILE A 46 2.01 -4.17 -3.73
C ILE A 46 2.73 -4.33 -5.07
N PRO A 47 2.27 -5.23 -5.96
CA PRO A 47 2.71 -5.28 -7.34
C PRO A 47 2.54 -3.92 -8.04
N PHE A 48 3.47 -3.57 -8.91
CA PHE A 48 3.38 -2.33 -9.69
C PHE A 48 2.10 -2.29 -10.54
N ASP A 49 1.73 -3.40 -11.17
CA ASP A 49 0.50 -3.49 -11.97
C ASP A 49 -0.76 -3.19 -11.16
N LEU A 50 -0.81 -3.63 -9.89
CA LEU A 50 -1.90 -3.31 -8.97
C LEU A 50 -1.85 -1.82 -8.59
N TYR A 51 -0.66 -1.27 -8.31
CA TYR A 51 -0.50 0.15 -8.05
C TYR A 51 -0.99 1.01 -9.21
N SER A 52 -0.65 0.67 -10.46
CA SER A 52 -1.12 1.38 -11.65
C SER A 52 -2.64 1.36 -11.79
N GLN A 53 -3.30 0.26 -11.43
CA GLN A 53 -4.76 0.16 -11.41
C GLN A 53 -5.40 1.02 -10.30
N LEU A 54 -4.72 1.18 -9.17
CA LEU A 54 -5.18 1.99 -8.04
C LEU A 54 -4.92 3.48 -8.21
N LEU A 55 -3.96 3.86 -9.05
CA LEU A 55 -3.53 5.25 -9.22
C LEU A 55 -4.69 6.23 -9.48
N PRO A 56 -5.67 5.96 -10.38
CA PRO A 56 -6.79 6.86 -10.59
C PRO A 56 -7.68 7.08 -9.35
N ALA A 57 -7.79 6.06 -8.48
CA ALA A 57 -8.55 6.17 -7.24
C ALA A 57 -7.76 6.98 -6.19
N ILE A 58 -6.44 6.80 -6.12
CA ILE A 58 -5.56 7.57 -5.25
C ILE A 58 -5.58 9.05 -5.62
N GLU A 59 -5.49 9.37 -6.92
CA GLU A 59 -5.54 10.75 -7.43
C GLU A 59 -6.86 11.44 -7.08
N ARG A 60 -8.00 10.74 -7.25
CA ARG A 60 -9.32 11.27 -6.87
C ARG A 60 -9.39 11.65 -5.39
N LEU A 61 -8.93 10.75 -4.51
CA LEU A 61 -8.92 11.00 -3.07
C LEU A 61 -8.00 12.17 -2.68
N ALA A 62 -6.90 12.38 -3.43
CA ALA A 62 -6.01 13.50 -3.21
C ALA A 62 -6.71 14.84 -3.54
N VAL A 63 -7.42 14.90 -4.66
CA VAL A 63 -8.21 16.09 -5.06
C VAL A 63 -9.31 16.40 -4.04
N GLU A 64 -10.08 15.39 -3.63
CA GLU A 64 -11.14 15.56 -2.62
C GLU A 64 -10.60 16.19 -1.32
N ARG A 65 -9.48 15.68 -0.80
CA ARG A 65 -8.83 16.23 0.40
C ARG A 65 -8.37 17.67 0.25
N GLU A 66 -7.85 18.04 -0.93
CA GLU A 66 -7.42 19.40 -1.19
C GLU A 66 -8.62 20.36 -1.19
N THR A 67 -9.74 19.95 -1.79
CA THR A 67 -10.97 20.76 -1.78
C THR A 67 -11.52 20.98 -0.37
N GLU A 68 -11.51 19.94 0.48
CA GLU A 68 -11.93 20.04 1.88
C GLU A 68 -11.03 21.00 2.68
N GLN A 69 -9.72 20.93 2.48
CA GLN A 69 -8.77 21.82 3.17
C GLN A 69 -8.91 23.28 2.74
N LEU A 70 -9.22 23.54 1.47
CA LEU A 70 -9.48 24.89 0.97
C LEU A 70 -10.77 25.48 1.54
N ALA A 71 -11.82 24.67 1.64
CA ALA A 71 -13.07 25.07 2.29
C ALA A 71 -12.84 25.42 3.77
N ALA A 72 -12.12 24.56 4.51
CA ALA A 72 -11.82 24.78 5.92
C ALA A 72 -10.88 25.96 6.21
N ARG A 73 -10.13 26.45 5.21
CA ARG A 73 -9.27 27.65 5.34
C ARG A 73 -10.00 28.95 5.00
N SER A 74 -11.18 28.85 4.39
CA SER A 74 -11.98 29.99 3.94
C SER A 74 -13.08 30.36 4.93
N GLU A 75 -13.22 29.61 6.02
CA GLU A 75 -14.09 29.85 7.19
C GLU A 75 -13.27 30.39 8.38
#